data_AF-A0A8C1GX72-F1
#
_entry.id   AF-A0A8C1GX72-F1
#
_cell.length_a   1.000
_cell.length_b   1.000
_cell.length_c   1.000
_cell.angle_alpha   90.00
_cell.angle_beta   90.00
_cell.angle_gamma   90.00
#
_symmetry.space_group_name_H-M   'P 1'
#
loop_
_entity.id
_entity.type
_entity.pdbx_description
1 polymer ?
#
loop_
_entity_poly.entity_id
_entity_poly.type
_entity_poly.pdbx_seq_one_letter_code
_entity_poly.pdbx_strand_id
1 'polypeptide(L)'
;MISEDHVTLKAGVMMLKIQLRITGINYILQDIQIENRCDWVWDEESKSSSVTLSCSNQKVIFHSEYSCGTAAIRGAKPLRDGQHFWEIKMTSPVYGTDMMVGVGTSEVNLDQFKHSFCSLLGTDGDSWGLSYTGHLHHKGSKVNFSSRFGQGSIIGVHLDSWHGTLSFFKNRRCIGLAATHLQNKHLYPMVCSTAAKSSMKLIRSHSAPTTLQYLCCTQLRKMLPNCADALRVLPLPPGLRLLLSQQLGWVLTLECTLKNLHHNRSSDLCQKKVFFVAFFSITL
;
A
#
# COMPACT_ATOMS: atom_id res chain seq x y z
N MET A 1 -34.90 13.35 43.96
CA MET A 1 -33.61 13.37 44.67
C MET A 1 -32.53 13.50 43.61
N ILE A 2 -31.81 14.61 43.69
CA ILE A 2 -30.68 14.90 42.82
C ILE A 2 -29.54 13.95 43.21
N SER A 3 -28.88 13.36 42.22
CA SER A 3 -27.53 12.82 42.37
C SER A 3 -26.73 13.35 41.19
N GLU A 4 -25.92 14.36 41.47
CA GLU A 4 -24.90 14.87 40.56
C GLU A 4 -23.73 13.88 40.56
N ASP A 5 -23.56 13.15 39.46
CA ASP A 5 -22.29 12.47 39.20
C ASP A 5 -21.49 13.31 38.20
N HIS A 6 -20.58 14.11 38.76
CA HIS A 6 -19.50 14.75 38.02
C HIS A 6 -18.56 13.69 37.43
N VAL A 7 -18.59 13.51 36.11
CA VAL A 7 -17.52 12.79 35.39
C VAL A 7 -16.67 13.80 34.63
N THR A 8 -15.48 14.03 35.17
CA THR A 8 -14.45 14.90 34.60
C THR A 8 -13.89 14.26 33.32
N LEU A 9 -14.18 14.85 32.16
CA LEU A 9 -13.59 14.46 30.87
C LEU A 9 -12.15 14.98 30.77
N LYS A 10 -11.17 14.09 30.79
CA LYS A 10 -9.79 14.39 30.36
C LYS A 10 -9.59 14.06 28.88
N ALA A 11 -9.03 15.04 28.18
CA ALA A 11 -8.31 14.95 26.90
C ALA A 11 -9.08 14.46 25.65
N GLY A 12 -9.76 15.42 25.01
CA GLY A 12 -9.44 15.85 23.64
C GLY A 12 -9.49 14.83 22.50
N VAL A 13 -10.68 14.63 21.92
CA VAL A 13 -10.90 14.57 20.46
C VAL A 13 -12.31 15.12 20.19
N MET A 14 -12.42 16.14 19.33
CA MET A 14 -13.70 16.71 18.86
C MET A 14 -14.61 15.61 18.29
N MET A 15 -15.76 15.37 18.93
CA MET A 15 -16.87 14.61 18.35
C MET A 15 -17.78 15.55 17.57
N LEU A 16 -17.85 15.35 16.26
CA LEU A 16 -18.85 15.97 15.39
C LEU A 16 -20.21 15.32 15.71
N LYS A 17 -21.11 16.03 16.40
CA LYS A 17 -22.50 15.57 16.60
C LYS A 17 -23.26 15.70 15.28
N ILE A 18 -23.37 14.62 14.52
CA ILE A 18 -24.42 14.48 13.50
C ILE A 18 -25.65 13.92 14.23
N GLN A 19 -26.61 14.79 14.53
CA GLN A 19 -27.83 14.44 15.22
C GLN A 19 -28.87 13.95 14.20
N LEU A 20 -28.79 12.67 13.81
CA LEU A 20 -29.88 12.01 13.07
C LEU A 20 -30.99 11.65 14.06
N ARG A 21 -32.09 12.40 14.00
CA ARG A 21 -33.31 12.15 14.80
C ARG A 21 -34.12 11.05 14.10
N ILE A 22 -33.75 9.79 14.32
CA ILE A 22 -34.57 8.63 13.92
C ILE A 22 -35.18 8.06 15.20
N THR A 23 -36.49 8.18 15.32
CA THR A 23 -37.29 7.69 16.44
C THR A 23 -37.29 6.15 16.47
N GLY A 24 -36.82 5.57 17.58
CA GLY A 24 -37.27 4.25 18.03
C GLY A 24 -36.42 3.02 17.67
N ILE A 25 -35.19 3.16 17.16
CA ILE A 25 -34.32 2.00 16.92
C ILE A 25 -32.96 2.24 17.59
N ASN A 26 -32.65 1.42 18.60
CA ASN A 26 -31.33 1.37 19.23
C ASN A 26 -30.32 0.79 18.22
N TYR A 27 -29.68 1.64 17.43
CA TYR A 27 -28.43 1.26 16.78
C TYR A 27 -27.31 1.40 17.80
N ILE A 28 -26.81 0.27 18.31
CA ILE A 28 -25.47 0.23 18.88
C ILE A 28 -24.56 0.61 17.72
N LEU A 29 -23.90 1.77 17.80
CA LEU A 29 -22.77 2.10 16.94
C LEU A 29 -21.62 1.18 17.35
N GLN A 30 -21.73 -0.11 16.99
CA GLN A 30 -20.58 -1.00 16.90
C GLN A 30 -19.70 -0.33 15.87
N ASP A 31 -18.52 0.11 16.32
CA ASP A 31 -17.40 0.64 15.55
C ASP A 31 -17.76 1.06 14.13
N ILE A 32 -17.66 2.37 13.83
CA ILE A 32 -17.45 2.78 12.45
C ILE A 32 -16.09 2.17 12.04
N GLN A 33 -16.10 0.89 11.66
CA GLN A 33 -15.12 0.27 10.83
C GLN A 33 -15.25 1.05 9.54
N ILE A 34 -14.42 2.08 9.37
CA ILE A 34 -14.13 2.60 8.05
C ILE A 34 -13.59 1.37 7.32
N GLU A 35 -14.49 0.69 6.61
CA GLU A 35 -14.17 -0.52 5.88
C GLU A 35 -13.00 -0.13 4.99
N ASN A 36 -11.81 -0.67 5.28
CA ASN A 36 -10.61 -0.43 4.51
C ASN A 36 -10.83 -1.06 3.14
N ARG A 37 -11.57 -0.34 2.29
CA ARG A 37 -11.97 -0.79 0.98
C ARG A 37 -10.70 -0.89 0.15
N CYS A 38 -10.31 -2.12 -0.17
CA CYS A 38 -9.26 -2.37 -1.13
C CYS A 38 -9.89 -2.35 -2.53
N ASP A 39 -9.31 -1.59 -3.46
CA ASP A 39 -9.82 -1.49 -4.84
C ASP A 39 -9.86 -2.83 -5.60
N TRP A 40 -9.04 -3.77 -5.15
CA TRP A 40 -8.94 -5.14 -5.64
C TRP A 40 -8.68 -6.11 -4.50
N VAL A 41 -8.88 -7.39 -4.78
CA VAL A 41 -8.61 -8.54 -3.90
C VAL A 41 -7.86 -9.62 -4.69
N TRP A 42 -7.40 -10.67 -4.03
CA TRP A 42 -6.75 -11.79 -4.71
C TRP A 42 -7.73 -12.56 -5.58
N ASP A 43 -7.22 -13.09 -6.69
CA ASP A 43 -8.01 -13.87 -7.63
C ASP A 43 -8.05 -15.34 -7.22
N GLU A 44 -9.26 -15.90 -7.07
CA GLU A 44 -9.44 -17.32 -6.75
C GLU A 44 -9.11 -18.21 -7.96
N GLU A 45 -9.24 -17.68 -9.19
CA GLU A 45 -8.97 -18.42 -10.42
C GLU A 45 -7.49 -18.35 -10.82
N SER A 46 -6.80 -17.24 -10.52
CA SER A 46 -5.37 -17.03 -10.84
C SER A 46 -4.45 -17.31 -9.64
N LYS A 47 -4.38 -18.58 -9.21
CA LYS A 47 -3.52 -19.02 -8.10
C LYS A 47 -3.01 -20.45 -8.27
N SER A 48 -1.88 -20.77 -7.64
CA SER A 48 -1.42 -22.16 -7.54
C SER A 48 -2.40 -23.02 -6.74
N SER A 49 -2.41 -24.33 -7.01
CA SER A 49 -3.31 -25.27 -6.30
C SER A 49 -3.10 -25.32 -4.79
N SER A 50 -1.89 -24.98 -4.32
CA SER A 50 -1.52 -24.98 -2.90
C SER A 50 -1.84 -23.67 -2.18
N VAL A 51 -2.63 -22.77 -2.81
CA VAL A 51 -3.08 -21.50 -2.24
C VAL A 51 -4.56 -21.57 -1.90
N THR A 52 -4.91 -21.10 -0.71
CA THR A 52 -6.29 -20.88 -0.28
C THR A 52 -6.50 -19.43 0.15
N LEU A 53 -7.70 -18.91 -0.06
CA LEU A 53 -8.09 -17.55 0.30
C LEU A 53 -9.03 -17.52 1.51
N SER A 54 -8.95 -16.42 2.25
CA SER A 54 -9.84 -16.12 3.39
C SER A 54 -10.01 -14.61 3.56
N CYS A 55 -10.89 -14.19 4.47
CA CYS A 55 -11.22 -12.78 4.72
C CYS A 55 -11.65 -12.05 3.44
N SER A 56 -12.69 -12.54 2.77
CA SER A 56 -13.21 -11.96 1.51
C SER A 56 -12.10 -11.80 0.46
N ASN A 57 -11.30 -12.85 0.28
CA ASN A 57 -10.20 -12.91 -0.69
C ASN A 57 -9.06 -11.91 -0.46
N GLN A 58 -8.92 -11.36 0.75
CA GLN A 58 -7.81 -10.46 1.09
C GLN A 58 -6.61 -11.18 1.73
N LYS A 59 -6.84 -12.33 2.38
CA LYS A 59 -5.80 -13.10 3.06
C LYS A 59 -5.49 -14.36 2.26
N VAL A 60 -4.22 -14.50 1.90
CA VAL A 60 -3.65 -15.66 1.21
C VAL A 60 -3.03 -16.58 2.25
N ILE A 61 -3.30 -17.87 2.13
CA ILE A 61 -2.66 -18.93 2.90
C ILE A 61 -1.99 -19.87 1.90
N PHE A 62 -0.68 -20.05 2.04
CA PHE A 62 0.11 -20.95 1.20
C PHE A 62 0.37 -22.25 1.97
N HIS A 63 0.27 -23.38 1.25
CA HIS A 63 0.70 -24.70 1.74
C HIS A 63 0.09 -25.05 3.11
N SER A 64 -1.24 -25.15 3.20
CA SER A 64 -1.99 -25.35 4.46
C SER A 64 -1.57 -26.57 5.28
N GLU A 65 -1.03 -27.60 4.63
CA GLU A 65 -0.56 -28.83 5.28
C GLU A 65 0.97 -28.90 5.29
N TYR A 66 1.55 -29.12 4.11
CA TYR A 66 3.00 -29.21 3.86
C TYR A 66 3.36 -28.44 2.60
N SER A 67 4.64 -28.11 2.46
CA SER A 67 5.17 -27.43 1.28
C SER A 67 5.87 -28.41 0.34
N CYS A 68 5.54 -28.35 -0.94
CA CYS A 68 6.12 -29.18 -2.00
C CYS A 68 6.88 -28.38 -3.06
N GLY A 69 6.90 -27.05 -2.94
CA GLY A 69 7.54 -26.17 -3.90
C GLY A 69 7.23 -24.71 -3.61
N THR A 70 7.07 -23.92 -4.67
CA THR A 70 6.71 -22.51 -4.61
C THR A 70 5.29 -22.32 -5.10
N ALA A 71 4.45 -21.69 -4.28
CA ALA A 71 3.09 -21.34 -4.64
C ALA A 71 2.95 -19.82 -4.79
N ALA A 72 2.18 -19.38 -5.77
CA ALA A 72 1.96 -17.98 -6.08
C ALA A 72 0.48 -17.67 -6.35
N ILE A 73 0.14 -16.39 -6.25
CA ILE A 73 -1.20 -15.89 -6.55
C ILE A 73 -1.12 -14.48 -7.12
N ARG A 74 -2.10 -14.16 -7.96
CA ARG A 74 -2.24 -12.90 -8.67
C ARG A 74 -3.47 -12.14 -8.14
N GLY A 75 -3.42 -10.81 -8.18
CA GLY A 75 -4.59 -9.96 -7.91
C GLY A 75 -5.64 -10.08 -9.02
N ALA A 76 -6.92 -9.92 -8.68
CA ALA A 76 -8.05 -10.10 -9.61
C ALA A 76 -8.20 -9.00 -10.67
N LYS A 77 -7.47 -7.88 -10.54
CA LYS A 77 -7.54 -6.77 -11.48
C LYS A 77 -6.14 -6.36 -11.94
N PRO A 78 -5.95 -6.06 -13.23
CA PRO A 78 -4.74 -5.40 -13.69
C PRO A 78 -4.68 -3.98 -13.12
N LEU A 79 -3.47 -3.54 -12.79
CA LEU A 79 -3.16 -2.16 -12.46
C LEU A 79 -3.15 -1.38 -13.78
N ARG A 80 -4.11 -0.46 -13.92
CA ARG A 80 -4.35 0.31 -15.15
C ARG A 80 -3.56 1.63 -15.11
N ASP A 81 -4.07 2.63 -15.80
CA ASP A 81 -3.49 3.96 -15.82
C ASP A 81 -3.70 4.71 -14.50
N GLY A 82 -2.64 5.38 -14.04
CA GLY A 82 -2.61 6.19 -12.84
C GLY A 82 -1.59 5.71 -11.82
N GLN A 83 -1.98 5.84 -10.56
CA GLN A 83 -1.15 5.66 -9.38
C GLN A 83 -1.77 4.56 -8.54
N HIS A 84 -1.05 3.47 -8.33
CA HIS A 84 -1.53 2.33 -7.55
C HIS A 84 -0.64 2.10 -6.35
N PHE A 85 -1.23 2.09 -5.15
CA PHE A 85 -0.52 1.80 -3.92
C PHE A 85 -1.24 0.74 -3.11
N TRP A 86 -0.54 -0.30 -2.68
CA TRP A 86 -1.11 -1.34 -1.82
C TRP A 86 -0.13 -1.80 -0.75
N GLU A 87 -0.67 -2.35 0.33
CA GLU A 87 0.11 -2.85 1.47
C GLU A 87 -0.21 -4.33 1.73
N ILE A 88 0.84 -5.14 1.79
CA ILE A 88 0.79 -6.55 2.16
C ILE A 88 1.40 -6.72 3.55
N LYS A 89 0.62 -7.26 4.48
CA LYS A 89 1.09 -7.62 5.82
C LYS A 89 1.49 -9.09 5.87
N MET A 90 2.67 -9.37 6.39
CA MET A 90 3.13 -10.73 6.71
C MET A 90 2.40 -11.19 7.98
N THR A 91 1.43 -12.10 7.85
CA THR A 91 0.57 -12.51 8.98
C THR A 91 1.04 -13.76 9.71
N SER A 92 2.03 -14.48 9.16
CA SER A 92 2.70 -15.63 9.77
C SER A 92 4.21 -15.39 9.90
N PRO A 93 4.94 -16.25 10.63
CA PRO A 93 6.40 -16.37 10.49
C PRO A 93 6.81 -16.48 9.02
N VAL A 94 7.96 -15.89 8.71
CA VAL A 94 8.54 -15.85 7.37
C VAL A 94 9.81 -16.67 7.38
N TYR A 95 9.86 -17.71 6.56
CA TYR A 95 10.93 -18.70 6.52
C TYR A 95 10.93 -19.42 5.17
N GLY A 96 11.68 -20.53 5.07
CA GLY A 96 11.83 -21.28 3.82
C GLY A 96 12.79 -20.60 2.84
N THR A 97 12.80 -21.09 1.60
CA THR A 97 13.68 -20.58 0.55
C THR A 97 13.34 -19.13 0.22
N ASP A 98 12.05 -18.85 -0.03
CA ASP A 98 11.58 -17.48 -0.27
C ASP A 98 10.10 -17.25 0.07
N MET A 99 9.80 -15.99 0.34
CA MET A 99 8.50 -15.35 0.44
C MET A 99 8.63 -13.96 -0.17
N MET A 100 7.81 -13.65 -1.18
CA MET A 100 8.01 -12.46 -2.00
C MET A 100 6.73 -11.66 -2.19
N VAL A 101 6.90 -10.34 -2.35
CA VAL A 101 5.85 -9.40 -2.75
C VAL A 101 6.30 -8.67 -4.00
N GLY A 102 5.42 -8.50 -4.97
CA GLY A 102 5.80 -7.84 -6.21
C GLY A 102 4.67 -7.66 -7.19
N VAL A 103 5.04 -7.60 -8.46
CA VAL A 103 4.13 -7.50 -9.60
C VAL A 103 4.57 -8.44 -10.71
N GLY A 104 3.64 -8.82 -11.58
CA GLY A 104 3.95 -9.53 -12.81
C GLY A 104 2.87 -9.37 -13.87
N THR A 105 3.19 -9.79 -15.10
CA THR A 105 2.25 -9.78 -16.24
C THR A 105 1.30 -10.98 -16.20
N SER A 106 0.37 -11.04 -17.15
CA SER A 106 -0.47 -12.23 -17.34
C SER A 106 0.32 -13.50 -17.66
N GLU A 107 1.51 -13.35 -18.23
CA GLU A 107 2.35 -14.44 -18.76
C GLU A 107 3.06 -15.24 -17.67
N VAL A 108 3.11 -14.72 -16.43
CA VAL A 108 3.75 -15.43 -15.32
C VAL A 108 2.98 -16.70 -14.99
N ASN A 109 3.64 -17.85 -15.20
CA ASN A 109 3.10 -19.16 -14.83
C ASN A 109 3.22 -19.38 -13.31
N LEU A 110 2.09 -19.28 -12.62
CA LEU A 110 2.02 -19.37 -11.16
C LEU A 110 2.35 -20.78 -10.62
N ASP A 111 2.23 -21.83 -11.43
CA ASP A 111 2.50 -23.22 -11.04
C ASP A 111 3.84 -23.76 -11.57
N GLN A 112 4.65 -22.92 -12.22
CA GLN A 112 5.95 -23.31 -12.80
C GLN A 112 6.84 -24.08 -11.81
N PHE A 113 6.80 -23.69 -10.53
CA PHE A 113 7.63 -24.23 -9.47
C PHE A 113 6.83 -24.98 -8.40
N LYS A 114 5.68 -25.56 -8.75
CA LYS A 114 4.84 -26.32 -7.82
C LYS A 114 5.58 -27.46 -7.10
N HIS A 115 6.59 -28.04 -7.73
CA HIS A 115 7.42 -29.13 -7.19
C HIS A 115 8.89 -28.74 -6.99
N SER A 116 9.19 -27.44 -6.92
CA SER A 116 10.56 -26.92 -6.73
C SER A 116 10.58 -25.67 -5.86
N PHE A 117 11.56 -25.56 -4.97
CA PHE A 117 11.67 -24.43 -4.05
C PHE A 117 12.57 -23.33 -4.65
N CYS A 118 12.00 -22.20 -5.05
CA CYS A 118 12.75 -21.08 -5.61
C CYS A 118 12.09 -19.72 -5.39
N SER A 119 12.82 -18.66 -5.69
CA SER A 119 12.31 -17.29 -5.76
C SER A 119 11.58 -17.08 -7.08
N LEU A 120 10.26 -17.31 -7.12
CA LEU A 120 9.47 -17.28 -8.37
C LEU A 120 9.45 -15.88 -9.02
N LEU A 121 9.08 -14.84 -8.27
CA LEU A 121 8.94 -13.49 -8.83
C LEU A 121 10.31 -12.90 -9.18
N GLY A 122 10.47 -12.52 -10.44
CA GLY A 122 11.72 -11.99 -10.99
C GLY A 122 12.66 -13.06 -11.55
N THR A 123 12.23 -14.33 -11.63
CA THR A 123 12.98 -15.37 -12.36
C THR A 123 13.12 -15.01 -13.84
N ASP A 124 12.09 -14.41 -14.42
CA ASP A 124 12.01 -13.98 -15.81
C ASP A 124 11.86 -12.45 -15.95
N GLY A 125 11.61 -12.00 -17.18
CA GLY A 125 11.36 -10.59 -17.50
C GLY A 125 9.91 -10.15 -17.29
N ASP A 126 9.03 -11.05 -16.86
CA ASP A 126 7.59 -10.84 -16.74
C ASP A 126 7.16 -10.52 -15.32
N SER A 127 8.09 -10.59 -14.36
CA SER A 127 7.82 -10.30 -12.96
C SER A 127 8.96 -9.53 -12.27
N TRP A 128 8.61 -8.84 -11.19
CA TRP A 128 9.51 -8.15 -10.27
C TRP A 128 9.12 -8.54 -8.85
N GLY A 129 10.07 -9.01 -8.06
CA GLY A 129 9.79 -9.54 -6.72
C GLY A 129 10.77 -9.02 -5.67
N LEU A 130 10.25 -8.55 -4.54
CA LEU A 130 11.04 -8.27 -3.35
C LEU A 130 10.98 -9.48 -2.41
N SER A 131 12.11 -10.16 -2.25
CA SER A 131 12.29 -11.29 -1.33
C SER A 131 12.34 -10.84 0.13
N TYR A 132 11.82 -11.66 1.04
CA TYR A 132 11.97 -11.47 2.49
C TYR A 132 13.41 -11.42 2.97
N THR A 133 14.34 -11.95 2.17
CA THR A 133 15.77 -11.87 2.43
C THR A 133 16.34 -10.46 2.20
N GLY A 134 15.56 -9.55 1.60
CA GLY A 134 15.98 -8.17 1.31
C GLY A 134 16.48 -7.94 -0.11
N HIS A 135 16.44 -8.97 -0.96
CA HIS A 135 16.86 -8.86 -2.35
C HIS A 135 15.68 -8.51 -3.26
N LEU A 136 15.92 -7.63 -4.24
CA LEU A 136 15.01 -7.40 -5.36
C LEU A 136 15.43 -8.29 -6.53
N HIS A 137 14.46 -8.96 -7.14
CA HIS A 137 14.63 -9.92 -8.21
C HIS A 137 13.93 -9.46 -9.49
N HIS A 138 14.63 -9.57 -10.62
CA HIS A 138 14.10 -9.37 -11.98
C HIS A 138 15.06 -9.94 -13.03
N LYS A 139 14.54 -10.61 -14.07
CA LYS A 139 15.36 -11.22 -15.15
C LYS A 139 16.45 -12.14 -14.62
N GLY A 140 16.15 -12.92 -13.59
CA GLY A 140 17.08 -13.83 -12.92
C GLY A 140 18.19 -13.14 -12.12
N SER A 141 18.25 -11.80 -12.14
CA SER A 141 19.22 -11.02 -11.36
C SER A 141 18.67 -10.71 -9.97
N LYS A 142 19.54 -10.74 -8.96
CA LYS A 142 19.23 -10.37 -7.58
C LYS A 142 20.13 -9.24 -7.11
N VAL A 143 19.55 -8.22 -6.50
CA VAL A 143 20.28 -7.06 -5.96
C VAL A 143 19.87 -6.78 -4.52
N ASN A 144 20.83 -6.39 -3.67
CA ASN A 144 20.54 -5.95 -2.31
C ASN A 144 19.70 -4.67 -2.37
N PHE A 145 18.51 -4.70 -1.78
CA PHE A 145 17.54 -3.61 -1.89
C PHE A 145 16.96 -3.16 -0.54
N SER A 146 16.84 -4.09 0.40
CA SER A 146 16.23 -3.86 1.72
C SER A 146 16.91 -4.71 2.79
N SER A 147 16.64 -4.38 4.05
CA SER A 147 16.88 -5.32 5.14
C SER A 147 15.81 -6.42 5.16
N ARG A 148 16.15 -7.60 5.69
CA ARG A 148 15.22 -8.73 5.85
C ARG A 148 13.92 -8.31 6.54
N PHE A 149 12.79 -8.88 6.13
CA PHE A 149 11.50 -8.67 6.78
C PHE A 149 10.87 -9.99 7.23
N GLY A 150 9.96 -9.90 8.20
CA GLY A 150 9.39 -11.05 8.88
C GLY A 150 7.93 -10.83 9.28
N GLN A 151 7.44 -11.67 10.17
CA GLN A 151 6.07 -11.57 10.68
C GLN A 151 5.76 -10.16 11.20
N GLY A 152 4.56 -9.67 10.91
CA GLY A 152 4.11 -8.33 11.29
C GLY A 152 4.62 -7.21 10.38
N SER A 153 5.64 -7.45 9.55
CA SER A 153 6.13 -6.46 8.59
C SER A 153 5.06 -6.13 7.55
N ILE A 154 5.02 -4.88 7.12
CA ILE A 154 4.15 -4.38 6.06
C ILE A 154 5.02 -4.00 4.87
N ILE A 155 4.79 -4.63 3.73
CA ILE A 155 5.42 -4.27 2.46
C ILE A 155 4.41 -3.48 1.64
N GLY A 156 4.72 -2.21 1.43
CA GLY A 156 3.98 -1.34 0.52
C GLY A 156 4.60 -1.38 -0.87
N VAL A 157 3.77 -1.28 -1.89
CA VAL A 157 4.22 -1.21 -3.29
C VAL A 157 3.49 -0.04 -3.94
N HIS A 158 4.25 0.81 -4.64
CA HIS A 158 3.71 1.90 -5.46
C HIS A 158 4.08 1.65 -6.91
N LEU A 159 3.07 1.54 -7.77
CA LEU A 159 3.22 1.57 -9.22
C LEU A 159 2.72 2.92 -9.73
N ASP A 160 3.64 3.70 -10.29
CA ASP A 160 3.33 4.90 -11.07
C ASP A 160 3.32 4.48 -12.54
N SER A 161 2.14 4.26 -13.11
CA SER A 161 2.03 3.82 -14.49
C SER A 161 2.37 4.95 -15.49
N TRP A 162 2.26 6.21 -15.05
CA TRP A 162 2.53 7.37 -15.90
C TRP A 162 4.03 7.53 -16.16
N HIS A 163 4.85 7.47 -15.11
CA HIS A 163 6.31 7.47 -15.25
C HIS A 163 6.88 6.05 -15.49
N GLY A 164 6.06 5.01 -15.39
CA GLY A 164 6.47 3.62 -15.52
C GLY A 164 7.45 3.19 -14.44
N THR A 165 7.19 3.55 -13.17
CA THR A 165 8.09 3.26 -12.05
C THR A 165 7.44 2.38 -10.99
N LEU A 166 8.24 1.50 -10.39
CA LEU A 166 7.85 0.64 -9.28
C LEU A 166 8.73 0.94 -8.07
N SER A 167 8.11 1.29 -6.94
CA SER A 167 8.80 1.56 -5.69
C SER A 167 8.26 0.68 -4.57
N PHE A 168 9.13 0.30 -3.63
CA PHE A 168 8.72 -0.46 -2.44
C PHE A 168 8.86 0.37 -1.17
N PHE A 169 8.04 -0.03 -0.19
CA PHE A 169 8.01 0.54 1.15
C PHE A 169 8.08 -0.60 2.16
N LYS A 170 8.82 -0.39 3.25
CA LYS A 170 8.85 -1.31 4.40
C LYS A 170 8.35 -0.57 5.62
N ASN A 171 7.30 -1.07 6.23
CA ASN A 171 6.62 -0.44 7.37
C ASN A 171 6.33 1.05 7.09
N ARG A 172 5.76 1.34 5.91
CA ARG A 172 5.37 2.68 5.42
C ARG A 172 6.51 3.67 5.17
N ARG A 173 7.76 3.19 5.20
CA ARG A 173 8.94 3.96 4.78
C ARG A 173 9.38 3.54 3.39
N CYS A 174 9.58 4.49 2.49
CA CYS A 174 10.12 4.23 1.17
C CYS A 174 11.52 3.62 1.30
N ILE A 175 11.73 2.46 0.67
CA ILE A 175 13.03 1.78 0.66
C ILE A 175 13.75 1.92 -0.68
N GLY A 176 13.05 2.31 -1.76
CA GLY A 176 13.68 2.69 -3.01
C GLY A 176 12.82 2.47 -4.25
N LEU A 177 13.38 2.91 -5.38
CA LEU A 177 12.90 2.65 -6.74
C LEU A 177 13.44 1.30 -7.22
N ALA A 178 12.56 0.34 -7.45
CA ALA A 178 12.89 -1.02 -7.84
C ALA A 178 12.97 -1.22 -9.36
N ALA A 179 12.11 -0.55 -10.12
CA ALA A 179 12.12 -0.65 -11.57
C ALA A 179 11.63 0.63 -12.24
N THR A 180 12.09 0.83 -13.45
CA THR A 180 11.66 1.87 -14.38
C THR A 180 11.24 1.23 -15.70
N HIS A 181 10.74 2.04 -16.64
CA HIS A 181 10.33 1.59 -17.97
C HIS A 181 9.20 0.55 -17.96
N LEU A 182 8.25 0.71 -17.03
CA LEU A 182 7.06 -0.14 -16.91
C LEU A 182 5.84 0.39 -17.65
N GLN A 183 5.99 1.45 -18.46
CA GLN A 183 4.87 1.98 -19.25
C GLN A 183 4.30 0.89 -20.15
N ASN A 184 2.98 0.91 -20.35
CA ASN A 184 2.23 0.01 -21.23
C ASN A 184 2.30 -1.48 -20.84
N LYS A 185 2.81 -1.84 -19.66
CA LYS A 185 2.73 -3.21 -19.13
C LYS A 185 1.44 -3.40 -18.35
N HIS A 186 0.69 -4.44 -18.67
CA HIS A 186 -0.45 -4.88 -17.86
C HIS A 186 0.06 -5.68 -16.66
N LEU A 187 0.29 -4.97 -15.55
CA LEU A 187 0.84 -5.55 -14.34
C LEU A 187 -0.26 -5.90 -13.35
N TYR A 188 -0.05 -7.00 -12.64
CA TYR A 188 -0.90 -7.48 -11.57
C TYR A 188 -0.08 -7.54 -10.28
N PRO A 189 -0.66 -7.20 -9.13
CA PRO A 189 -0.05 -7.50 -7.83
C PRO A 189 0.15 -9.01 -7.70
N MET A 190 1.29 -9.43 -7.20
CA MET A 190 1.59 -10.84 -6.98
C MET A 190 2.32 -11.05 -5.66
N VAL A 191 2.07 -12.22 -5.06
CA VAL A 191 2.81 -12.73 -3.91
C VAL A 191 3.10 -14.21 -4.12
N CYS A 192 4.23 -14.67 -3.60
CA CYS A 192 4.57 -16.09 -3.61
C CYS A 192 5.25 -16.53 -2.31
N SER A 193 5.20 -17.82 -2.03
CA SER A 193 5.79 -18.42 -0.85
C SER A 193 6.20 -19.86 -1.10
N THR A 194 7.33 -20.23 -0.49
CA THR A 194 7.78 -21.62 -0.34
C THR A 194 7.49 -22.19 1.04
N ALA A 195 7.08 -21.34 1.98
CA ALA A 195 6.90 -21.71 3.38
C ALA A 195 5.55 -22.38 3.62
N ALA A 196 5.58 -23.51 4.33
CA ALA A 196 4.36 -24.19 4.79
C ALA A 196 3.55 -23.29 5.74
N LYS A 197 2.23 -23.40 5.71
CA LYS A 197 1.30 -22.71 6.63
C LYS A 197 1.57 -21.20 6.72
N SER A 198 2.08 -20.61 5.65
CA SER A 198 2.45 -19.20 5.62
C SER A 198 1.27 -18.36 5.12
N SER A 199 1.17 -17.12 5.57
CA SER A 199 0.07 -16.25 5.17
C SER A 199 0.46 -14.79 5.04
N MET A 200 -0.17 -14.15 4.08
CA MET A 200 -0.04 -12.73 3.77
C MET A 200 -1.43 -12.13 3.61
N LYS A 201 -1.62 -10.88 4.04
CA LYS A 201 -2.91 -10.19 3.93
C LYS A 201 -2.75 -8.85 3.21
N LEU A 202 -3.58 -8.62 2.20
CA LEU A 202 -3.82 -7.30 1.65
C LEU A 202 -4.58 -6.47 2.69
N ILE A 203 -3.94 -5.43 3.22
CA ILE A 203 -4.54 -4.59 4.28
C ILE A 203 -5.02 -3.23 3.75
N ARG A 204 -4.58 -2.85 2.55
CA ARG A 204 -4.89 -1.58 1.91
C ARG A 204 -4.60 -1.68 0.41
N SER A 205 -5.47 -1.09 -0.42
CA SER A 205 -5.19 -0.79 -1.83
C SER A 205 -5.88 0.52 -2.21
N HIS A 206 -5.15 1.40 -2.90
CA HIS A 206 -5.64 2.65 -3.44
C HIS A 206 -5.18 2.84 -4.89
N SER A 207 -6.05 3.45 -5.67
CA SER A 207 -5.84 3.79 -7.06
C SER A 207 -6.30 5.23 -7.25
N ALA A 208 -5.46 6.05 -7.87
CA ALA A 208 -5.78 7.43 -8.15
C ALA A 208 -5.32 7.78 -9.57
N PRO A 209 -6.09 8.59 -10.32
CA PRO A 209 -5.59 9.15 -11.57
C PRO A 209 -4.43 10.10 -11.31
N THR A 210 -3.51 10.21 -12.27
CA THR A 210 -2.44 11.21 -12.22
C THR A 210 -3.01 12.58 -12.57
N THR A 211 -3.48 13.32 -11.56
CA THR A 211 -4.02 14.68 -11.71
C THR A 211 -3.06 15.73 -11.18
N LEU A 212 -3.28 17.01 -11.50
CA LEU A 212 -2.55 18.11 -10.88
C LEU A 212 -2.67 18.08 -9.36
N GLN A 213 -3.84 17.75 -8.82
CA GLN A 213 -4.06 17.58 -7.38
C GLN A 213 -3.14 16.50 -6.78
N TYR A 214 -3.02 15.34 -7.45
CA TYR A 214 -2.07 14.29 -7.06
C TYR A 214 -0.62 14.80 -7.08
N LEU A 215 -0.20 15.46 -8.17
CA LEU A 215 1.15 15.99 -8.32
C LEU A 215 1.48 17.04 -7.25
N CYS A 216 0.53 17.92 -6.93
CA CYS A 216 0.65 18.88 -5.84
C CYS A 216 0.79 18.17 -4.49
N CYS A 217 0.00 17.13 -4.19
CA CYS A 217 0.12 16.36 -2.95
C CYS A 217 1.49 15.67 -2.84
N THR A 218 1.97 15.07 -3.92
CA THR A 218 3.28 14.43 -3.99
C THR A 218 4.40 15.46 -3.75
N GLN A 219 4.31 16.65 -4.36
CA GLN A 219 5.28 17.71 -4.14
C GLN A 219 5.23 18.25 -2.71
N LEU A 220 4.03 18.45 -2.13
CA LEU A 220 3.87 18.83 -0.74
C LEU A 220 4.51 17.82 0.20
N ARG A 221 4.35 16.52 -0.06
CA ARG A 221 4.97 15.47 0.75
C ARG A 221 6.50 15.54 0.73
N LYS A 222 7.10 15.83 -0.43
CA LYS A 222 8.56 16.02 -0.58
C LYS A 222 9.08 17.23 0.21
N MET A 223 8.28 18.30 0.31
CA MET A 223 8.64 19.50 1.06
C MET A 223 8.48 19.36 2.58
N LEU A 224 7.74 18.32 3.05
CA LEU A 224 7.49 18.04 4.47
C LEU A 224 8.06 16.68 4.91
N PRO A 225 9.33 16.34 4.62
CA PRO A 225 9.86 14.97 4.78
C PRO A 225 9.71 14.44 6.21
N ASN A 226 9.97 15.29 7.22
CA ASN A 226 10.00 14.92 8.64
C ASN A 226 8.61 14.85 9.31
N CYS A 227 7.52 15.12 8.60
CA CYS A 227 6.17 15.06 9.14
C CYS A 227 5.53 13.71 8.81
N ALA A 228 5.13 12.95 9.83
CA ALA A 228 4.44 11.66 9.65
C ALA A 228 3.05 11.82 9.00
N ASP A 229 2.42 12.99 9.14
CA ASP A 229 1.11 13.29 8.58
C ASP A 229 1.07 14.75 8.11
N ALA A 230 1.24 14.96 6.79
CA ALA A 230 1.24 16.30 6.21
C ALA A 230 -0.12 17.01 6.38
N LEU A 231 -1.23 16.27 6.46
CA LEU A 231 -2.58 16.82 6.60
C LEU A 231 -2.82 17.47 7.96
N ARG A 232 -2.11 17.03 9.00
CA ARG A 232 -2.16 17.63 10.34
C ARG A 232 -1.37 18.93 10.44
N VAL A 233 -0.27 19.03 9.70
CA VAL A 233 0.64 20.19 9.76
C VAL A 233 0.13 21.33 8.89
N LEU A 234 -0.50 21.03 7.75
CA LEU A 234 -1.01 22.05 6.85
C LEU A 234 -2.29 22.71 7.41
N PRO A 235 -2.38 24.05 7.36
CA PRO A 235 -3.56 24.80 7.78
C PRO A 235 -4.67 24.72 6.71
N LEU A 236 -5.19 23.51 6.49
CA LEU A 236 -6.23 23.24 5.49
C LEU A 236 -7.63 23.43 6.10
N PRO A 237 -8.59 23.97 5.33
CA PRO A 237 -9.99 23.94 5.72
C PRO A 237 -10.47 22.50 6.01
N PRO A 238 -11.37 22.28 6.98
CA PRO A 238 -11.80 20.93 7.37
C PRO A 238 -12.33 20.07 6.20
N GLY A 239 -13.09 20.68 5.28
CA GLY A 239 -13.62 19.98 4.10
C GLY A 239 -12.52 19.50 3.16
N LEU A 240 -11.52 20.34 2.85
CA LEU A 240 -10.39 19.97 2.01
C LEU A 240 -9.50 18.91 2.68
N ARG A 241 -9.29 19.02 4.00
CA ARG A 241 -8.56 18.00 4.76
C ARG A 241 -9.24 16.64 4.67
N LEU A 242 -10.56 16.60 4.85
CA LEU A 242 -11.34 15.37 4.74
C LEU A 242 -11.24 14.77 3.33
N LEU A 243 -11.45 15.58 2.30
CA LEU A 243 -11.34 15.16 0.90
C LEU A 243 -9.97 14.56 0.58
N LEU A 244 -8.89 15.26 0.93
CA LEU A 244 -7.52 14.78 0.69
C LEU A 244 -7.20 13.54 1.51
N SER A 245 -7.69 13.44 2.75
CA SER A 245 -7.50 12.23 3.57
C SER A 245 -8.14 11.00 2.94
N GLN A 246 -9.31 11.15 2.33
CA GLN A 246 -10.05 10.05 1.70
C GLN A 246 -9.45 9.65 0.35
N GLN A 247 -9.06 10.62 -0.48
CA GLN A 247 -8.61 10.35 -1.85
C GLN A 247 -7.10 10.09 -1.95
N LEU A 248 -6.29 10.87 -1.22
CA LEU A 248 -4.84 10.93 -1.38
C LEU A 248 -4.09 10.82 -0.04
N GLY A 249 -4.77 10.36 1.02
CA GLY A 249 -4.19 10.23 2.35
C GLY A 249 -2.94 9.34 2.35
N TRP A 250 -2.92 8.30 1.51
CA TRP A 250 -1.75 7.45 1.33
C TRP A 250 -0.53 8.23 0.82
N VAL A 251 -0.68 9.17 -0.13
CA VAL A 251 0.42 10.02 -0.63
C VAL A 251 0.99 10.90 0.48
N LEU A 252 0.10 11.46 1.31
CA LEU A 252 0.45 12.46 2.33
C LEU A 252 0.94 11.86 3.66
N THR A 253 0.82 10.54 3.82
CA THR A 253 1.25 9.80 5.03
C THR A 253 2.46 8.90 4.80
N LEU A 254 2.81 8.58 3.56
CA LEU A 254 3.99 7.75 3.26
C LEU A 254 5.29 8.52 3.45
N GLU A 255 6.25 7.94 4.16
CA GLU A 255 7.57 8.57 4.38
C GLU A 255 8.46 8.37 3.15
N CYS A 256 8.55 9.39 2.30
CA CYS A 256 9.49 9.43 1.18
C CYS A 256 10.78 10.14 1.60
N THR A 257 11.81 9.36 1.92
CA THR A 257 13.17 9.90 2.04
C THR A 257 13.85 9.77 0.70
N LEU A 258 13.61 10.73 -0.22
CA LEU A 258 14.45 10.84 -1.41
C LEU A 258 15.80 11.39 -0.97
N LYS A 259 16.79 10.52 -0.77
CA LYS A 259 18.19 10.97 -0.70
C LYS A 259 18.61 11.41 -2.10
N ASN A 260 18.53 12.73 -2.34
CA ASN A 260 19.20 13.53 -3.36
C ASN A 260 19.16 13.02 -4.82
N LEU A 261 18.26 13.61 -5.61
CA LEU A 261 18.62 14.01 -6.98
C LEU A 261 18.70 15.54 -6.99
N HIS A 262 19.94 16.02 -7.09
CA HIS A 262 20.41 17.40 -7.29
C HIS A 262 20.06 18.49 -6.24
N HIS A 263 21.15 18.91 -5.59
CA HIS A 263 21.31 20.14 -4.82
C HIS A 263 21.22 21.37 -5.75
N ASN A 264 20.22 22.25 -5.57
CA ASN A 264 20.44 23.70 -5.45
C ASN A 264 19.16 24.54 -5.21
N ARG A 265 19.34 25.55 -4.33
CA ARG A 265 18.61 26.83 -4.16
C ARG A 265 17.32 26.90 -3.31
N SER A 266 17.55 27.28 -2.05
CA SER A 266 17.01 28.48 -1.38
C SER A 266 15.72 29.09 -1.94
N SER A 267 14.56 28.81 -1.32
CA SER A 267 13.38 29.70 -1.28
C SER A 267 12.25 29.17 -0.37
N ASP A 268 12.53 28.91 0.91
CA ASP A 268 11.63 28.15 1.80
C ASP A 268 10.37 28.86 2.32
N LEU A 269 10.18 30.15 2.04
CA LEU A 269 9.00 30.89 2.50
C LEU A 269 8.06 31.35 1.38
N CYS A 270 8.55 31.55 0.16
CA CYS A 270 7.74 32.02 -0.96
C CYS A 270 6.96 30.88 -1.64
N GLN A 271 7.51 29.65 -1.65
CA GLN A 271 6.85 28.49 -2.25
C GLN A 271 5.60 28.04 -1.47
N LYS A 272 5.55 28.25 -0.15
CA LYS A 272 4.38 27.90 0.67
C LYS A 272 3.12 28.69 0.29
N LYS A 273 3.26 29.93 -0.19
CA LYS A 273 2.13 30.77 -0.61
C LYS A 273 1.60 30.41 -2.01
N VAL A 274 2.48 30.00 -2.93
CA VAL A 274 2.11 29.68 -4.32
C VAL A 274 1.23 28.42 -4.40
N PHE A 275 1.45 27.43 -3.53
CA PHE A 275 0.66 26.19 -3.54
C PHE A 275 -0.77 26.34 -3.00
N PHE A 276 -1.02 27.30 -2.12
CA PHE A 276 -2.36 27.55 -1.60
C PHE A 276 -3.31 28.02 -2.72
N VAL A 277 -2.76 28.74 -3.72
CA VAL A 277 -3.52 29.19 -4.90
C VAL A 277 -3.83 28.03 -5.84
N ALA A 278 -2.91 27.08 -6.02
CA ALA A 278 -3.12 25.92 -6.89
C ALA A 278 -4.22 24.97 -6.38
N PHE A 279 -4.40 24.82 -5.06
CA PHE A 279 -5.49 24.00 -4.51
C PHE A 279 -6.86 24.66 -4.67
N PHE A 280 -6.94 26.00 -4.63
CA PHE A 280 -8.21 26.72 -4.76
C PHE A 280 -8.74 26.76 -6.21
N SER A 281 -7.86 26.77 -7.23
CA SER A 281 -8.31 26.77 -8.63
C SER A 281 -8.81 25.42 -9.15
N ILE A 282 -8.67 24.32 -8.39
CA ILE A 282 -9.08 22.97 -8.83
C ILE A 282 -10.45 22.56 -8.23
N THR A 283 -10.98 23.33 -7.27
CA THR A 283 -12.25 23.00 -6.57
C THR A 283 -13.45 23.81 -7.10
N LEU A 284 -13.28 24.57 -8.19
CA LEU A 284 -14.35 25.32 -8.87
C LEU A 284 -14.61 24.71 -10.25
#